data_AF-A0A7C6JN13-F1
#
_entry.id   AF-A0A7C6JN13-F1
#
_cell.length_a   1.000
_cell.length_b   1.000
_cell.length_c   1.000
_cell.angle_alpha   90.00
_cell.angle_beta   90.00
_cell.angle_gamma   90.00
#
_symmetry.space_group_name_H-M   'P 1'
#
loop_
_entity.id
_entity.type
_entity.pdbx_description
1 polymer ?
#
loop_
_entity_poly.entity_id
_entity_poly.type
_entity_poly.pdbx_seq_one_letter_code
_entity_poly.pdbx_strand_id
1 'polypeptide(L)' 'MKITKEWLVEKGYEILSFDPEWMVAFVSNADTVEIFTKCLIDENDEGKFITLLHDEINMIYKAINDGY' A
#
# COMPACT_ATOMS: atom_id res chain seq x y z
N MET A 1 10.78 15.40 3.21
CA MET A 1 10.18 14.85 4.45
C MET A 1 10.36 13.33 4.38
N LYS A 2 10.92 12.68 5.40
CA LYS A 2 11.20 11.23 5.34
C LYS A 2 9.98 10.45 5.85
N ILE A 3 9.38 9.61 5.02
CA ILE A 3 8.26 8.73 5.40
C ILE A 3 8.84 7.55 6.18
N THR A 4 8.35 7.31 7.39
CA THR A 4 8.77 6.21 8.27
C THR A 4 7.57 5.34 8.64
N LYS A 5 7.85 4.16 9.23
CA LYS A 5 6.81 3.25 9.73
C LYS A 5 5.94 3.93 10.78
N GLU A 6 6.54 4.68 11.69
CA GLU A 6 5.84 5.39 12.76
C GLU A 6 4.89 6.44 12.19
N TRP A 7 5.37 7.20 11.20
CA TRP A 7 4.55 8.19 10.50
C TRP A 7 3.36 7.54 9.79
N LEU A 8 3.55 6.38 9.13
CA LEU A 8 2.47 5.64 8.47
C LEU A 8 1.41 5.16 9.49
N VAL A 9 1.85 4.63 10.64
CA VAL A 9 0.95 4.20 11.71
C VAL A 9 0.18 5.38 12.31
N GLU A 10 0.83 6.53 12.54
CA GLU A 10 0.16 7.75 13.00
C GLU A 10 -0.90 8.25 12.02
N LYS A 11 -0.72 7.98 10.72
CA LYS A 11 -1.68 8.30 9.66
C LYS A 11 -2.77 7.24 9.46
N GLY A 12 -2.77 6.18 10.27
CA GLY A 12 -3.77 5.12 10.22
C GLY A 12 -3.51 4.05 9.17
N TYR A 13 -2.30 3.97 8.62
CA TYR A 13 -1.93 2.88 7.73
C TYR A 13 -1.60 1.62 8.54
N GLU A 14 -2.07 0.49 8.04
CA GLU A 14 -1.66 -0.84 8.45
C GLU A 14 -0.44 -1.28 7.65
N ILE A 15 0.57 -1.84 8.33
CA ILE A 15 1.82 -2.27 7.69
C ILE A 15 1.68 -3.71 7.21
N LEU A 16 1.78 -3.93 5.89
CA LEU A 16 1.76 -5.23 5.23
C LEU A 16 3.20 -5.67 4.88
N SER A 17 4.10 -5.81 5.84
CA SER A 17 5.47 -6.26 5.55
C SER A 17 5.65 -7.71 5.96
N PHE A 18 5.66 -8.61 4.96
CA PHE A 18 6.23 -9.96 5.06
C PHE A 18 7.70 -10.00 4.64
N ASP A 19 8.16 -8.98 3.91
CA ASP A 19 9.50 -8.87 3.32
C ASP A 19 10.28 -7.72 3.99
N PRO A 20 11.47 -7.98 4.58
CA PRO A 20 12.29 -6.95 5.24
C PRO A 20 12.88 -5.92 4.27
N GLU A 21 12.91 -6.18 2.96
CA GLU A 21 13.41 -5.25 1.94
C GLU A 21 12.37 -4.21 1.53
N TRP A 22 11.09 -4.46 1.83
CA TRP A 22 9.99 -3.62 1.40
C TRP A 22 9.17 -3.09 2.58
N MET A 23 8.93 -1.79 2.56
CA MET A 23 7.91 -1.16 3.38
C MET A 23 6.65 -1.01 2.55
N VAL A 24 5.68 -1.88 2.82
CA VAL A 24 4.34 -1.81 2.23
C VAL A 24 3.35 -1.49 3.35
N ALA A 25 2.52 -0.49 3.12
CA ALA A 25 1.48 -0.10 4.05
C ALA A 25 0.20 0.24 3.28
N PHE A 26 -0.96 0.07 3.90
CA PHE A 26 -2.23 0.43 3.28
C PHE A 26 -3.16 1.08 4.28
N VAL A 27 -4.05 1.92 3.80
CA VAL A 27 -5.19 2.43 4.56
C VAL A 27 -6.43 2.32 3.70
N SER A 28 -7.52 1.83 4.28
CA SER A 28 -8.82 1.70 3.61
C SER A 28 -9.81 2.69 4.20
N ASN A 29 -10.47 3.44 3.34
CA ASN A 29 -11.67 4.19 3.66
C ASN A 29 -12.86 3.58 2.89
N ALA A 30 -14.07 4.11 3.07
CA ALA A 30 -15.30 3.55 2.47
C ALA A 30 -15.17 3.36 0.94
N ASP A 31 -14.52 4.29 0.25
CA ASP A 31 -14.53 4.36 -1.22
C ASP A 31 -13.15 4.10 -1.87
N THR A 32 -12.08 4.05 -1.08
CA THR A 32 -10.70 3.98 -1.60
C THR A 32 -9.79 3.18 -0.69
N VAL A 33 -8.85 2.47 -1.29
CA VAL A 33 -7.66 1.96 -0.59
C VAL A 33 -6.45 2.71 -1.11
N GLU A 34 -5.66 3.24 -0.19
CA GLU A 34 -4.37 3.83 -0.53
C GLU A 34 -3.26 2.91 -0.05
N ILE A 35 -2.33 2.61 -0.95
CA ILE A 35 -1.19 1.73 -0.72
C ILE A 35 0.07 2.57 -0.84
N PHE A 36 0.89 2.56 0.20
CA PHE A 36 2.24 3.07 0.19
C PHE A 36 3.23 1.93 -0.03
N THR A 37 4.17 2.11 -0.96
CA THR A 37 5.27 1.17 -1.17
C THR A 37 6.60 1.90 -1.20
N LYS A 38 7.62 1.31 -0.59
CA LYS A 38 9.00 1.80 -0.64
C LYS A 38 9.98 0.65 -0.54
N CYS A 39 10.95 0.64 -1.44
CA CYS A 39 12.12 -0.22 -1.36
C CYS A 39 13.08 0.32 -0.30
N LEU A 40 13.43 -0.48 0.70
CA LEU A 40 14.31 -0.08 1.80
C LEU A 40 15.80 -0.25 1.45
N ILE A 41 16.10 -1.08 0.44
CA ILE A 41 17.47 -1.31 -0.04
C ILE A 41 17.95 -0.21 -1.00
N ASP A 42 17.03 0.50 -1.66
CA ASP A 42 17.36 1.64 -2.52
C ASP A 42 17.26 2.95 -1.72
N GLU A 43 18.41 3.55 -1.43
CA GLU A 43 18.49 4.81 -0.69
C GLU A 43 17.85 6.00 -1.44
N ASN A 44 17.68 5.88 -2.77
CA ASN A 44 17.04 6.91 -3.60
C ASN A 44 15.53 6.71 -3.75
N ASP A 45 14.98 5.58 -3.28
CA ASP A 45 13.54 5.35 -3.35
C ASP A 45 12.84 6.23 -2.30
N GLU A 46 12.11 7.24 -2.77
CA GLU A 46 11.33 8.14 -1.90
C GLU A 46 10.03 7.47 -1.40
N GLY A 47 9.65 6.33 -1.98
CA GLY A 47 8.37 5.68 -1.79
C GLY A 47 7.29 6.28 -2.69
N LYS A 48 6.23 5.52 -2.91
CA LYS A 48 5.11 5.88 -3.80
C LYS A 48 3.79 5.57 -3.13
N PHE A 49 2.81 6.43 -3.39
CA PHE A 49 1.43 6.21 -3.04
C PHE A 49 0.65 5.80 -4.28
N ILE A 50 -0.19 4.77 -4.13
CA ILE A 50 -1.09 4.26 -5.14
C ILE A 50 -2.48 4.26 -4.51
N THR A 51 -3.42 4.99 -5.11
CA THR A 51 -4.82 4.96 -4.69
C THR A 51 -5.59 4.05 -5.63
N LEU A 52 -6.29 3.07 -5.07
CA LEU A 52 -7.24 2.22 -5.76
C LEU A 52 -8.65 2.63 -5.35
N LEU A 53 -9.51 2.88 -6.32
CA LEU A 53 -10.94 3.07 -6.08
C LEU A 53 -11.59 1.73 -5.74
N HIS A 54 -12.66 1.73 -4.95
CA HIS A 54 -13.36 0.50 -4.55
C HIS A 54 -13.82 -0.34 -5.75
N ASP A 55 -14.19 0.30 -6.86
CA ASP A 55 -14.53 -0.38 -8.11
C ASP A 55 -13.34 -1.10 -8.74
N GLU A 56 -12.14 -0.52 -8.67
CA GLU A 56 -10.90 -1.14 -9.15
C GLU A 56 -10.50 -2.32 -8.26
N ILE A 57 -10.70 -2.19 -6.94
CA ILE A 57 -10.48 -3.26 -5.98
C ILE A 57 -11.43 -4.42 -6.26
N ASN A 58 -12.73 -4.13 -6.44
CA ASN A 58 -13.72 -5.13 -6.82
C ASN A 58 -13.37 -5.79 -8.17
N MET A 59 -12.86 -5.02 -9.13
CA MET A 59 -12.40 -5.56 -10.41
C MET A 59 -11.18 -6.48 -10.25
N ILE A 60 -10.22 -6.14 -9.39
CA ILE A 60 -9.06 -7.00 -9.07
C ILE A 60 -9.52 -8.28 -8.37
N TYR A 61 -10.35 -8.18 -7.34
CA TYR A 61 -10.90 -9.35 -6.65
C TYR A 61 -11.69 -10.24 -7.60
N LYS A 62 -12.49 -9.64 -8.48
CA LYS A 62 -13.21 -10.35 -9.52
C LYS A 62 -12.25 -11.05 -10.47
N ALA A 63 -11.21 -10.38 -10.97
CA ALA A 63 -10.22 -11.02 -11.85
C ALA A 63 -9.44 -12.15 -11.19
N ILE A 64 -9.15 -12.05 -9.88
CA ILE A 64 -8.47 -13.10 -9.11
C ILE A 64 -9.41 -14.29 -8.87
N ASN A 65 -10.67 -14.03 -8.49
CA ASN A 65 -11.62 -15.07 -8.09
C ASN A 65 -12.40 -15.68 -9.27
N ASP A 66 -12.65 -14.93 -10.34
CA ASP A 66 -13.37 -15.43 -11.53
C ASP A 66 -12.45 -16.24 -12.46
N GLY A 67 -11.14 -16.30 -12.21
CA GLY A 67 -10.22 -16.94 -13.17
C GLY A 67 -10.30 -16.22 -14.54
N TYR A 68 -9.74 -16.62 -15.67
CA TYR A 68 -9.17 -17.90 -16.10
C TYR A 68 -9.95 -19.14 -15.69
#